data_AF-A0A0L9TTD1-F1
#
_entry.id   AF-A0A0L9TTD1-F1
#
_cell.length_a   1.000
_cell.length_b   1.000
_cell.length_c   1.000
_cell.angle_alpha   90.00
_cell.angle_beta   90.00
_cell.angle_gamma   90.00
#
_symmetry.space_group_name_H-M   'P 1'
#
loop_
_entity.id
_entity.type
_entity.pdbx_description
1 polymer ?
#
loop_
_entity_poly.entity_id
_entity_poly.type
_entity_poly.pdbx_seq_one_letter_code
_entity_poly.pdbx_strand_id
1 'polypeptide(L)'
;MESAAGNPNYIMVPSAGAPAAVEPQSQLPLAVTSTRNCKRNLFSFPRRPTLRVTSEFDSESAIFFHKISCKLLDSLAKFKFSFNHSGKGDISEPQIGFVSKHLSLHYDLEDHNALVKTSLDVGPRLQLTAAHDVKAQQGEVTMLANFAHPGYSLQLSTPVPSVGLPKATLRFPLGEVSLQEKEEEEVKSLLSVSGILKGQFLSGVCSAQYKDEEVKLRYCYKDDEMSFLPILSLPSNAPSFAFKRRFGPSDKLRL
;
A
#
# COMPACT_ATOMS: atom_id res chain seq x y z
N MET A 1 -33.56 38.96 -34.17
CA MET A 1 -33.94 38.20 -35.39
C MET A 1 -33.08 36.95 -35.38
N GLU A 2 -33.56 35.90 -34.70
CA GLU A 2 -34.23 34.71 -35.28
C GLU A 2 -33.21 33.75 -35.94
N SER A 3 -32.86 32.66 -35.24
CA SER A 3 -33.39 31.29 -35.38
C SER A 3 -32.60 30.49 -36.44
N ALA A 4 -31.75 29.55 -36.06
CA ALA A 4 -32.08 28.14 -35.80
C ALA A 4 -32.69 27.43 -37.02
N ALA A 5 -32.00 26.41 -37.54
CA ALA A 5 -32.52 25.06 -37.77
C ALA A 5 -31.56 24.26 -38.66
N GLY A 6 -31.16 23.08 -38.19
CA GLY A 6 -30.50 22.05 -39.00
C GLY A 6 -31.48 21.26 -39.86
N ASN A 7 -30.94 20.37 -40.69
CA ASN A 7 -31.70 19.39 -41.46
C ASN A 7 -30.82 18.16 -41.81
N PRO A 8 -31.38 17.00 -42.20
CA PRO A 8 -31.22 15.75 -41.45
C PRO A 8 -30.80 14.53 -42.30
N ASN A 9 -30.86 13.36 -41.65
CA ASN A 9 -30.65 11.98 -42.12
C ASN A 9 -31.22 11.59 -43.50
N TYR A 10 -30.60 10.58 -44.12
CA TYR A 10 -31.20 9.71 -45.15
C TYR A 10 -31.31 8.25 -44.69
N ILE A 11 -32.39 7.60 -45.12
CA ILE A 11 -32.88 6.24 -44.82
C ILE A 11 -32.67 5.29 -46.02
N MET A 12 -32.43 4.00 -45.70
CA MET A 12 -32.59 2.70 -46.42
C MET A 12 -32.93 2.61 -47.92
N VAL A 13 -32.43 1.55 -48.59
CA VAL A 13 -33.20 0.61 -49.46
C VAL A 13 -32.56 -0.82 -49.45
N PRO A 14 -33.35 -1.94 -49.57
CA PRO A 14 -32.92 -3.36 -49.43
C PRO A 14 -32.89 -4.16 -50.76
N SER A 15 -32.52 -5.46 -50.75
CA SER A 15 -32.96 -6.44 -51.77
C SER A 15 -32.85 -7.91 -51.31
N ALA A 16 -33.75 -8.76 -51.83
CA ALA A 16 -34.06 -10.13 -51.42
C ALA A 16 -33.68 -11.19 -52.49
N GLY A 17 -33.49 -12.44 -52.05
CA GLY A 17 -33.44 -13.64 -52.92
C GLY A 17 -33.07 -14.92 -52.15
N ALA A 18 -33.94 -15.94 -52.18
CA ALA A 18 -33.80 -17.30 -51.65
C ALA A 18 -34.11 -18.31 -52.81
N PRO A 19 -33.91 -19.66 -52.77
CA PRO A 19 -34.10 -20.55 -51.61
C PRO A 19 -33.22 -21.84 -51.45
N ALA A 20 -33.32 -22.40 -50.24
CA ALA A 20 -33.38 -23.82 -49.79
C ALA A 20 -32.28 -24.88 -50.12
N ALA A 21 -31.70 -25.43 -49.03
CA ALA A 21 -31.46 -26.87 -48.83
C ALA A 21 -31.40 -27.21 -47.32
N VAL A 22 -31.98 -28.35 -46.96
CA VAL A 22 -32.38 -28.86 -45.64
C VAL A 22 -31.27 -29.71 -45.01
N GLU A 23 -31.08 -29.69 -43.69
CA GLU A 23 -30.89 -30.86 -42.79
C GLU A 23 -30.50 -30.49 -41.33
N PRO A 24 -30.68 -31.38 -40.32
CA PRO A 24 -31.52 -31.05 -39.19
C PRO A 24 -30.82 -30.87 -37.83
N GLN A 25 -31.67 -30.41 -36.92
CA GLN A 25 -31.50 -30.06 -35.51
C GLN A 25 -30.77 -31.10 -34.65
N SER A 26 -29.94 -30.62 -33.72
CA SER A 26 -29.71 -31.29 -32.42
C SER A 26 -30.00 -30.27 -31.32
N GLN A 27 -31.17 -30.46 -30.70
CA GLN A 27 -31.78 -29.59 -29.71
C GLN A 27 -31.07 -29.69 -28.35
N LEU A 28 -30.76 -28.52 -27.78
CA LEU A 28 -30.60 -28.30 -26.34
C LEU A 28 -31.97 -28.46 -25.64
N PRO A 29 -32.06 -29.03 -24.43
CA PRO A 29 -33.23 -28.81 -23.60
C PRO A 29 -33.17 -27.43 -22.96
N LEU A 30 -34.21 -26.65 -23.25
CA LEU A 30 -34.55 -25.37 -22.66
C LEU A 30 -34.84 -25.46 -21.16
N ALA A 31 -34.59 -24.33 -20.51
CA ALA A 31 -34.89 -24.02 -19.12
C ALA A 31 -36.35 -24.35 -18.75
N VAL A 32 -36.52 -25.08 -17.64
CA VAL A 32 -37.78 -25.10 -16.89
C VAL A 32 -37.71 -24.00 -15.85
N THR A 33 -38.55 -22.99 -16.02
CA THR A 33 -38.75 -21.93 -15.03
C THR A 33 -39.86 -22.33 -14.08
N SER A 34 -39.65 -22.05 -12.79
CA SER A 34 -40.68 -21.77 -11.78
C SER A 34 -41.43 -22.97 -11.16
N THR A 35 -41.04 -23.30 -9.94
CA THR A 35 -41.99 -23.32 -8.82
C THR A 35 -41.38 -22.61 -7.61
N ARG A 36 -41.93 -21.43 -7.28
CA ARG A 36 -41.75 -20.78 -5.98
C ARG A 36 -42.14 -21.78 -4.89
N ASN A 37 -41.16 -22.24 -4.13
CA ASN A 37 -41.39 -22.76 -2.79
C ASN A 37 -40.66 -21.86 -1.80
N CYS A 38 -41.40 -20.91 -1.25
CA CYS A 38 -40.99 -20.06 -0.15
C CYS A 38 -41.00 -20.91 1.12
N LYS A 39 -39.98 -21.75 1.30
CA LYS A 39 -39.61 -22.27 2.61
C LYS A 39 -38.55 -21.33 3.16
N ARG A 40 -38.97 -20.41 4.03
CA ARG A 40 -38.07 -19.62 4.88
C ARG A 40 -37.30 -20.61 5.76
N ASN A 41 -36.13 -21.04 5.31
CA ASN A 41 -35.17 -21.72 6.16
C ASN A 41 -34.67 -20.69 7.18
N LEU A 42 -35.25 -20.70 8.39
CA LEU A 42 -34.81 -19.89 9.52
C LEU A 42 -33.46 -20.32 10.12
N PHE A 43 -32.77 -21.28 9.50
CA PHE A 43 -31.41 -21.69 9.83
C PHE A 43 -30.61 -21.90 8.54
N SER A 44 -30.25 -20.80 7.87
CA SER A 44 -29.17 -20.85 6.88
C SER A 44 -27.86 -21.01 7.63
N PHE A 45 -27.29 -22.22 7.60
CA PHE A 45 -25.89 -22.41 7.98
C PHE A 45 -25.03 -21.43 7.16
N PRO A 46 -24.10 -20.68 7.79
CA PRO A 46 -23.24 -19.80 7.04
C PRO A 46 -22.51 -20.62 5.97
N ARG A 47 -22.52 -20.12 4.73
CA ARG A 47 -21.78 -20.69 3.60
C ARG A 47 -20.37 -21.03 4.08
N ARG A 48 -19.96 -22.30 3.93
CA ARG A 48 -18.64 -22.77 4.43
C ARG A 48 -17.56 -21.79 3.98
N PRO A 49 -16.72 -21.30 4.90
CA PRO A 49 -15.72 -20.30 4.55
C PRO A 49 -14.73 -20.87 3.53
N THR A 50 -14.37 -20.06 2.54
CA THR A 50 -13.48 -20.51 1.45
C THR A 50 -12.08 -20.75 2.00
N LEU A 51 -11.66 -22.02 2.03
CA LEU A 51 -10.30 -22.42 2.39
C LEU A 51 -9.40 -22.34 1.14
N ARG A 52 -8.25 -21.67 1.28
CA ARG A 52 -7.20 -21.61 0.25
C ARG A 52 -5.92 -22.16 0.85
N VAL A 53 -5.35 -23.14 0.16
CA VAL A 53 -4.04 -23.71 0.48
C VAL A 53 -3.08 -23.36 -0.66
N THR A 54 -1.90 -22.88 -0.33
CA THR A 54 -0.81 -22.58 -1.27
C THR A 54 0.45 -23.22 -0.72
N SER A 55 1.18 -23.91 -1.60
CA SER A 55 2.48 -24.51 -1.31
C SER A 55 3.45 -23.99 -2.36
N GLU A 56 4.58 -23.48 -1.92
CA GLU A 56 5.65 -22.95 -2.77
C GLU A 56 6.94 -23.70 -2.42
N PHE A 57 7.78 -23.98 -3.41
CA PHE A 57 9.08 -24.64 -3.20
C PHE A 57 10.17 -23.71 -3.67
N ASP A 58 11.17 -23.49 -2.82
CA ASP A 58 12.37 -22.73 -3.15
C ASP A 58 13.54 -23.68 -3.42
N SER A 59 14.07 -23.63 -4.64
CA SER A 59 15.19 -24.47 -5.06
C SER A 59 16.53 -24.07 -4.47
N GLU A 60 16.72 -22.80 -4.08
CA GLU A 60 17.99 -22.34 -3.51
C GLU A 60 18.17 -22.82 -2.07
N SER A 61 17.08 -22.78 -1.28
CA SER A 61 17.07 -23.23 0.12
C SER A 61 16.61 -24.68 0.32
N ALA A 62 16.01 -25.30 -0.70
CA ALA A 62 15.37 -26.63 -0.63
C ALA A 62 14.27 -26.72 0.45
N ILE A 63 13.53 -25.63 0.65
CA ILE A 63 12.45 -25.50 1.64
C ILE A 63 11.09 -25.39 0.92
N PHE A 64 10.07 -26.03 1.50
CA PHE A 64 8.67 -25.82 1.12
C PHE A 64 8.02 -24.81 2.05
N PHE A 65 7.43 -23.76 1.49
CA PHE A 65 6.59 -22.81 2.22
C PHE A 65 5.12 -23.19 2.05
N HIS A 66 4.45 -23.51 3.15
CA HIS A 66 3.04 -23.84 3.18
C HIS A 66 2.24 -22.70 3.80
N LYS A 67 1.10 -22.37 3.17
CA LYS A 67 0.20 -21.34 3.65
C LYS A 67 -1.25 -21.74 3.46
N ILE A 68 -1.95 -21.85 4.57
CA ILE A 68 -3.37 -22.15 4.67
C ILE A 68 -4.08 -20.87 5.07
N SER A 69 -5.14 -20.49 4.38
CA SER A 69 -5.92 -19.33 4.76
C SER A 69 -7.41 -19.51 4.53
N CYS A 70 -8.20 -18.94 5.43
CA CYS A 70 -9.64 -19.10 5.46
C CYS A 70 -10.28 -17.72 5.68
N LYS A 71 -11.17 -17.30 4.78
CA LYS A 71 -11.94 -16.07 4.94
C LYS A 71 -13.18 -16.34 5.79
N LEU A 72 -13.39 -15.57 6.84
CA LEU A 72 -14.49 -15.71 7.79
C LEU A 72 -15.47 -14.54 7.60
N LEU A 73 -16.73 -14.74 8.01
CA LEU A 73 -17.75 -13.68 8.11
C LEU A 73 -17.86 -12.82 6.83
N ASP A 74 -18.15 -13.45 5.69
CA ASP A 74 -18.26 -12.78 4.39
C ASP A 74 -17.02 -11.94 4.00
N SER A 75 -15.84 -12.42 4.37
CA SER A 75 -14.54 -11.76 4.16
C SER A 75 -14.23 -10.57 5.08
N LEU A 76 -14.97 -10.39 6.17
CA LEU A 76 -14.65 -9.39 7.20
C LEU A 76 -13.37 -9.73 7.98
N ALA A 77 -13.04 -11.02 8.06
CA ALA A 77 -11.81 -11.48 8.69
C ALA A 77 -11.16 -12.61 7.89
N LYS A 78 -9.88 -12.84 8.15
CA LYS A 78 -9.07 -13.87 7.51
C LYS A 78 -8.19 -14.54 8.55
N PHE A 79 -8.34 -15.85 8.68
CA PHE A 79 -7.38 -16.69 9.36
C PHE A 79 -6.28 -17.11 8.39
N LYS A 80 -5.04 -17.15 8.85
CA LYS A 80 -3.85 -17.59 8.13
C LYS A 80 -3.06 -18.51 9.05
N PHE A 81 -2.54 -19.58 8.48
CA PHE A 81 -1.54 -20.43 9.11
C PHE A 81 -0.44 -20.66 8.07
N SER A 82 0.81 -20.44 8.42
CA SER A 82 1.96 -20.71 7.55
C SER A 82 3.05 -21.43 8.31
N PHE A 83 3.84 -22.22 7.60
CA PHE A 83 5.00 -22.91 8.14
C PHE A 83 5.91 -23.31 6.98
N ASN A 84 7.18 -23.50 7.32
CA ASN A 84 8.18 -24.04 6.42
C ASN A 84 8.34 -25.54 6.69
N HIS A 85 8.70 -26.27 5.65
CA HIS A 85 8.99 -27.69 5.71
C HIS A 85 10.28 -27.98 4.95
N SER A 86 11.28 -28.49 5.66
CA SER A 86 12.56 -28.92 5.10
C SER A 86 12.44 -30.30 4.46
N GLY A 87 13.27 -30.58 3.45
CA GLY A 87 13.34 -31.92 2.83
C GLY A 87 13.69 -33.06 3.80
N LYS A 88 14.18 -32.75 5.00
CA LYS A 88 14.47 -33.72 6.08
C LYS A 88 13.25 -34.06 6.95
N GLY A 89 12.10 -33.42 6.71
CA GLY A 89 10.89 -33.59 7.52
C GLY A 89 10.74 -32.58 8.66
N ASP A 90 11.71 -31.67 8.83
CA ASP A 90 11.67 -30.64 9.87
C ASP A 90 10.67 -29.53 9.50
N ILE A 91 9.86 -29.11 10.47
CA ILE A 91 8.95 -27.97 10.33
C ILE A 91 9.58 -26.77 11.02
N SER A 92 9.58 -25.60 10.37
CA SER A 92 10.07 -24.35 10.96
C SER A 92 9.17 -23.15 10.68
N GLU A 93 9.39 -22.06 11.39
CA GLU A 93 8.66 -20.78 11.33
C GLU A 93 7.12 -20.93 11.29
N PRO A 94 6.50 -21.73 12.19
CA PRO A 94 5.06 -21.87 12.20
C PRO A 94 4.40 -20.58 12.73
N GLN A 95 3.56 -19.97 11.92
CA GLN A 95 2.92 -18.69 12.20
C GLN A 95 1.40 -18.78 12.07
N ILE A 96 0.69 -18.26 13.07
CA ILE A 96 -0.76 -18.13 13.08
C ILE A 96 -1.11 -16.65 12.93
N GLY A 97 -2.01 -16.33 12.00
CA GLY A 97 -2.47 -14.98 11.75
C GLY A 97 -3.98 -14.87 11.76
N PHE A 98 -4.51 -13.88 12.47
CA PHE A 98 -5.87 -13.41 12.34
C PHE A 98 -5.84 -11.98 11.83
N VAL A 99 -6.50 -11.68 10.71
CA VAL A 99 -6.49 -10.35 10.10
C VAL A 99 -7.93 -9.93 9.82
N SER A 100 -8.34 -8.82 10.40
CA SER A 100 -9.61 -8.14 10.13
C SER A 100 -9.34 -6.67 9.78
N LYS A 101 -10.41 -5.90 9.51
CA LYS A 101 -10.29 -4.47 9.23
C LYS A 101 -9.64 -3.69 10.39
N HIS A 102 -10.01 -4.01 11.64
CA HIS A 102 -9.65 -3.20 12.81
C HIS A 102 -8.66 -3.87 13.76
N LEU A 103 -8.48 -5.19 13.63
CA LEU A 103 -7.60 -5.98 14.47
C LEU A 103 -6.83 -6.97 13.62
N SER A 104 -5.52 -7.01 13.78
CA SER A 104 -4.65 -8.06 13.26
C SER A 104 -3.83 -8.63 14.41
N LEU A 105 -3.77 -9.95 14.50
CA LEU A 105 -2.98 -10.69 15.46
C LEU A 105 -2.10 -11.66 14.70
N HIS A 106 -0.80 -11.57 14.94
CA HIS A 106 0.21 -12.46 14.38
C HIS A 106 0.91 -13.15 15.53
N TYR A 107 0.83 -14.47 15.58
CA TYR A 107 1.46 -15.29 16.59
C TYR A 107 2.53 -16.15 15.94
N ASP A 108 3.75 -16.00 16.44
CA ASP A 108 4.87 -16.86 16.08
C ASP A 108 4.98 -17.98 17.12
N LEU A 109 4.82 -19.22 16.67
CA LEU A 109 4.83 -20.40 17.54
C LEU A 109 6.25 -20.76 18.01
N GLU A 110 7.28 -20.47 17.21
CA GLU A 110 8.68 -20.73 17.57
C GLU A 110 9.14 -19.73 18.63
N ASP A 111 8.87 -18.45 18.41
CA ASP A 111 9.27 -17.40 19.33
C ASP A 111 8.35 -17.25 20.55
N HIS A 112 7.20 -17.93 20.55
CA HIS A 112 6.12 -17.73 21.52
C HIS A 112 5.72 -16.25 21.65
N ASN A 113 5.79 -15.51 20.55
CA ASN A 113 5.51 -14.08 20.53
C ASN A 113 4.21 -13.76 19.80
N ALA A 114 3.47 -12.78 20.29
CA ALA A 114 2.28 -12.25 19.65
C ALA A 114 2.47 -10.77 19.30
N LEU A 115 2.28 -10.42 18.04
CA LEU A 115 2.17 -9.05 17.57
C LEU A 115 0.68 -8.70 17.36
N VAL A 116 0.18 -7.80 18.19
CA VAL A 116 -1.21 -7.32 18.15
C VAL A 116 -1.23 -5.94 17.50
N LYS A 117 -2.02 -5.76 16.46
CA LYS A 117 -2.21 -4.48 15.75
C LYS A 117 -3.69 -4.11 15.75
N THR A 118 -4.00 -2.89 16.16
CA THR A 118 -5.35 -2.34 16.11
C THR A 118 -5.38 -1.08 15.26
N SER A 119 -6.49 -0.86 14.55
CA SER A 119 -6.74 0.34 13.76
C SER A 119 -8.20 0.73 13.90
N LEU A 120 -8.43 1.92 14.44
CA LEU A 120 -9.75 2.49 14.68
C LEU A 120 -9.88 3.83 13.96
N ASP A 121 -10.92 3.93 13.14
CA ASP A 121 -11.33 5.19 12.55
C ASP A 121 -12.23 5.91 13.58
N VAL A 122 -11.68 6.90 14.28
CA VAL A 122 -12.42 7.65 15.32
C VAL A 122 -13.36 8.68 14.67
N GLY A 123 -13.05 9.13 13.46
CA GLY A 123 -13.90 9.97 12.64
C GLY A 123 -13.42 10.01 11.18
N PRO A 124 -14.06 10.81 10.32
CA PRO A 124 -13.75 10.85 8.87
C PRO A 124 -12.30 11.22 8.54
N ARG A 125 -11.57 11.79 9.50
CA ARG A 125 -10.26 12.41 9.35
C ARG A 125 -9.29 12.04 10.46
N LEU A 126 -9.70 11.21 11.42
CA LEU A 126 -8.90 10.85 12.58
C LEU A 126 -8.80 9.34 12.67
N GLN A 127 -7.59 8.82 12.55
CA GLN A 127 -7.28 7.41 12.67
C GLN A 127 -6.36 7.19 13.87
N LEU A 128 -6.68 6.18 14.68
CA LEU A 128 -5.86 5.70 15.77
C LEU A 128 -5.36 4.30 15.42
N THR A 129 -4.06 4.08 15.52
CA THR A 129 -3.41 2.79 15.28
C THR A 129 -2.52 2.43 16.44
N ALA A 130 -2.59 1.20 16.92
CA ALA A 130 -1.67 0.69 17.94
C ALA A 130 -1.06 -0.62 17.47
N ALA A 131 0.23 -0.81 17.75
CA ALA A 131 0.93 -2.07 17.56
C ALA A 131 1.64 -2.43 18.86
N HIS A 132 1.55 -3.69 19.27
CA HIS A 132 2.15 -4.16 20.51
C HIS A 132 2.72 -5.55 20.35
N ASP A 133 4.00 -5.68 20.64
CA ASP A 133 4.75 -6.92 20.76
C ASP A 133 4.66 -7.42 22.21
N VAL A 134 3.99 -8.56 22.40
CA VAL A 134 3.67 -9.09 23.73
C VAL A 134 4.91 -9.61 24.45
N LYS A 135 5.84 -10.25 23.74
CA LYS A 135 7.06 -10.81 24.34
C LYS A 135 8.04 -9.72 24.72
N ALA A 136 8.24 -8.73 23.84
CA ALA A 136 9.12 -7.59 24.11
C ALA A 136 8.50 -6.58 25.10
N GLN A 137 7.19 -6.66 25.36
CA GLN A 137 6.42 -5.66 26.13
C GLN A 137 6.61 -4.24 25.56
N GLN A 138 6.76 -4.17 24.24
CA GLN A 138 7.04 -2.93 23.52
C GLN A 138 6.04 -2.73 22.41
N GLY A 139 5.66 -1.48 22.17
CA GLY A 139 4.69 -1.13 21.16
C GLY A 139 4.75 0.33 20.77
N GLU A 140 3.81 0.72 19.93
CA GLU A 140 3.66 2.08 19.47
C GLU A 140 2.17 2.38 19.29
N VAL A 141 1.74 3.54 19.80
CA VAL A 141 0.43 4.12 19.52
C VAL A 141 0.64 5.32 18.62
N THR A 142 -0.11 5.36 17.53
CA THR A 142 -0.04 6.40 16.52
C THR A 142 -1.42 6.99 16.28
N MET A 143 -1.50 8.31 16.24
CA MET A 143 -2.71 9.05 15.92
C MET A 143 -2.45 9.90 14.69
N LEU A 144 -3.28 9.75 13.66
CA LEU A 144 -3.19 10.49 12.41
C LEU A 144 -4.46 11.32 12.21
N ALA A 145 -4.28 12.64 12.19
CA ALA A 145 -5.31 13.61 11.84
C ALA A 145 -5.06 14.18 10.44
N ASN A 146 -5.92 13.86 9.48
CA ASN A 146 -5.87 14.39 8.13
C ASN A 146 -6.75 15.64 8.04
N PHE A 147 -6.16 16.80 7.72
CA PHE A 147 -6.91 18.03 7.51
C PHE A 147 -7.45 18.09 6.06
N ALA A 148 -8.37 19.02 5.79
CA ALA A 148 -8.89 19.23 4.44
C ALA A 148 -7.80 19.67 3.45
N HIS A 149 -8.18 19.85 2.18
CA HIS A 149 -7.35 20.49 1.16
C HIS A 149 -6.60 21.71 1.74
N PRO A 150 -5.30 21.87 1.46
CA PRO A 150 -4.53 21.23 0.39
C PRO A 150 -3.80 19.91 0.73
N GLY A 151 -4.14 19.21 1.82
CA GLY A 151 -3.50 17.91 2.17
C GLY A 151 -2.52 18.00 3.33
N TYR A 152 -2.90 18.75 4.36
CA TYR A 152 -2.17 18.76 5.62
C TYR A 152 -2.53 17.53 6.46
N SER A 153 -1.59 17.02 7.25
CA SER A 153 -1.89 16.00 8.26
C SER A 153 -0.96 16.13 9.47
N LEU A 154 -1.48 15.87 10.67
CA LEU A 154 -0.70 15.77 11.89
C LEU A 154 -0.66 14.31 12.35
N GLN A 155 0.53 13.78 12.57
CA GLN A 155 0.76 12.45 13.11
C GLN A 155 1.45 12.58 14.47
N LEU A 156 0.86 11.98 15.50
CA LEU A 156 1.51 11.79 16.81
C LEU A 156 1.84 10.31 16.98
N SER A 157 3.03 10.00 17.47
CA SER A 157 3.52 8.64 17.71
C SER A 157 4.13 8.57 19.11
N THR A 158 3.72 7.58 19.88
CA THR A 158 4.20 7.35 21.25
C THR A 158 4.57 5.89 21.42
N PRO A 159 5.79 5.57 21.88
CA PRO A 159 6.13 4.20 22.25
C PRO A 159 5.31 3.74 23.47
N VAL A 160 5.15 2.43 23.63
CA VAL A 160 4.52 1.78 24.78
C VAL A 160 5.50 0.77 25.35
N PRO A 161 5.89 0.82 26.63
CA PRO A 161 5.53 1.85 27.61
C PRO A 161 6.01 3.24 27.17
N SER A 162 5.30 4.28 27.61
CA SER A 162 5.62 5.66 27.24
C SER A 162 6.97 6.07 27.83
N VAL A 163 7.92 6.38 26.96
CA VAL A 163 9.22 6.94 27.32
C VAL A 163 9.31 8.31 26.67
N GLY A 164 9.33 9.37 27.47
CA GLY A 164 9.44 10.75 26.99
C GLY A 164 8.19 11.31 26.31
N LEU A 165 8.41 12.35 25.52
CA LEU A 165 7.40 13.07 24.73
C LEU A 165 7.08 12.31 23.44
N PRO A 166 5.83 12.40 22.97
CA PRO A 166 5.44 11.81 21.69
C PRO A 166 6.17 12.49 20.53
N LYS A 167 6.54 11.69 19.53
CA LYS A 167 6.97 12.20 18.23
C LYS A 167 5.79 12.86 17.54
N ALA A 168 5.96 14.10 17.10
CA ALA A 168 4.96 14.85 16.37
C ALA A 168 5.47 15.15 14.94
N THR A 169 4.69 14.78 13.93
CA THR A 169 5.01 15.04 12.52
C THR A 169 3.86 15.80 11.85
N LEU A 170 4.12 17.03 11.41
CA LEU A 170 3.22 17.81 10.58
C LEU A 170 3.62 17.66 9.11
N ARG A 171 2.72 17.11 8.29
CA ARG A 171 2.87 17.02 6.83
C ARG A 171 2.02 18.10 6.16
N PHE A 172 2.53 18.66 5.09
CA PHE A 172 1.88 19.67 4.26
C PHE A 172 2.27 19.46 2.79
N PRO A 173 1.62 20.11 1.82
CA PRO A 173 1.78 19.76 0.40
C PRO A 173 3.21 19.86 -0.13
N LEU A 174 3.98 20.78 0.46
CA LEU A 174 5.35 21.07 0.07
C LEU A 174 6.38 20.42 0.99
N GLY A 175 5.99 19.62 1.97
CA GLY A 175 6.96 19.12 2.94
C GLY A 175 6.42 18.47 4.20
N GLU A 176 7.32 18.21 5.12
CA GLU A 176 7.00 17.73 6.46
C GLU A 176 7.99 18.28 7.48
N VAL A 177 7.55 18.43 8.73
CA VAL A 177 8.38 18.76 9.88
C VAL A 177 8.06 17.77 10.99
N SER A 178 9.08 17.20 11.60
CA SER A 178 8.97 16.27 12.72
C SER A 178 9.77 16.76 13.93
N LEU A 179 9.16 16.65 15.10
CA LEU A 179 9.75 16.87 16.40
C LEU A 179 9.78 15.54 17.15
N GLN A 180 10.94 15.14 17.67
CA GLN A 180 11.11 13.91 18.42
C GLN A 180 12.15 14.09 19.51
N GLU A 181 11.91 13.54 20.68
CA GLU A 181 12.92 13.45 21.73
C GLU A 181 13.97 12.40 21.37
N LYS A 182 15.25 12.77 21.46
CA LYS A 182 16.39 11.88 21.22
C LYS A 182 17.18 11.78 22.52
N GLU A 183 17.46 10.56 22.95
CA GLU A 183 18.42 10.31 24.02
C GLU A 183 19.82 10.40 23.42
N GLU A 184 20.63 11.33 23.91
CA GLU A 184 22.07 11.38 23.65
C GLU A 184 22.81 10.87 24.89
N GLU A 185 23.90 10.13 24.68
CA GLU A 185 24.63 9.41 25.74
C GLU A 185 25.15 10.33 26.87
N GLU A 186 25.30 11.63 26.62
CA GLU A 186 25.90 12.59 27.56
C GLU A 186 24.94 13.70 28.06
N VAL A 187 23.76 13.89 27.45
CA VAL A 187 22.81 14.97 27.81
C VAL A 187 21.41 14.43 28.02
N LYS A 188 20.76 14.83 29.12
CA LYS A 188 19.33 14.58 29.38
C LYS A 188 18.50 15.06 28.17
N SER A 189 17.83 14.13 27.49
CA SER A 189 16.74 14.31 26.52
C SER A 189 16.78 15.62 25.72
N LEU A 190 17.35 15.59 24.51
CA LEU A 190 17.32 16.74 23.61
C LEU A 190 16.18 16.59 22.59
N LEU A 191 15.43 17.67 22.36
CA LEU A 191 14.39 17.72 21.33
C LEU A 191 15.03 17.86 19.94
N SER A 192 14.97 16.80 19.14
CA SER A 192 15.43 16.79 17.76
C SER A 192 14.33 17.29 16.81
N VAL A 193 14.69 18.23 15.95
CA VAL A 193 13.85 18.72 14.86
C VAL A 193 14.39 18.17 13.55
N SER A 194 13.50 17.67 12.69
CA SER A 194 13.82 17.32 11.31
C SER A 194 12.73 17.83 10.38
N GLY A 195 13.07 18.06 9.12
CA GLY A 195 12.09 18.52 8.16
C GLY A 195 12.56 18.41 6.73
N ILE A 196 11.61 18.37 5.81
CA ILE A 196 11.86 18.34 4.37
C ILE A 196 10.92 19.35 3.74
N LEU A 197 11.47 20.24 2.91
CA LEU A 197 10.74 21.15 2.05
C LEU A 197 11.07 20.80 0.59
N LYS A 198 10.06 20.83 -0.29
CA LYS A 198 10.18 20.57 -1.72
C LYS A 198 9.36 21.60 -2.49
N GLY A 199 9.92 22.09 -3.59
CA GLY A 199 9.25 23.05 -4.47
C GLY A 199 9.74 22.97 -5.89
N GLN A 200 8.88 23.34 -6.84
CA GLN A 200 9.29 23.54 -8.22
C GLN A 200 10.12 24.82 -8.32
N PHE A 201 11.26 24.75 -9.00
CA PHE A 201 12.14 25.89 -9.26
C PHE A 201 12.76 25.72 -10.64
N LEU A 202 12.52 26.70 -11.53
CA LEU A 202 12.83 26.59 -12.96
C LEU A 202 12.21 25.31 -13.55
N SER A 203 12.97 24.54 -14.32
CA SER A 203 12.55 23.27 -14.93
C SER A 203 12.84 22.04 -14.05
N GLY A 204 12.98 22.22 -12.74
CA GLY A 204 13.35 21.14 -11.82
C GLY A 204 12.76 21.30 -10.43
N VAL A 205 13.09 20.37 -9.55
CA VAL A 205 12.61 20.34 -8.16
C VAL A 205 13.75 20.65 -7.21
N CYS A 206 13.58 21.69 -6.40
CA CYS A 206 14.45 21.97 -5.26
C CYS A 206 13.89 21.28 -4.01
N SER A 207 14.77 20.70 -3.19
CA SER A 207 14.44 20.15 -1.90
C SER A 207 15.48 20.52 -0.86
N ALA A 208 15.04 20.94 0.31
CA ALA A 208 15.87 21.16 1.49
C ALA A 208 15.46 20.16 2.57
N GLN A 209 16.41 19.42 3.11
CA GLN A 209 16.21 18.46 4.20
C GLN A 209 17.07 18.89 5.38
N TYR A 210 16.47 19.03 6.56
CA TYR A 210 17.17 19.25 7.81
C TYR A 210 17.02 18.00 8.69
N LYS A 211 18.13 17.49 9.22
CA LYS A 211 18.12 16.37 10.17
C LYS A 211 19.45 16.34 10.93
N ASP A 212 19.39 16.14 12.26
CA ASP A 212 20.59 16.00 13.10
C ASP A 212 21.61 17.14 12.87
N GLU A 213 21.11 18.38 12.86
CA GLU A 213 21.91 19.60 12.61
C GLU A 213 22.52 19.74 11.20
N GLU A 214 22.32 18.78 10.31
CA GLU A 214 22.74 18.84 8.91
C GLU A 214 21.60 19.38 8.02
N VAL A 215 21.92 20.32 7.13
CA VAL A 215 21.03 20.75 6.04
C VAL A 215 21.55 20.20 4.72
N LYS A 216 20.74 19.37 4.06
CA LYS A 216 20.99 18.84 2.73
C LYS A 216 20.10 19.54 1.71
N LEU A 217 20.70 20.37 0.87
CA LEU A 217 20.06 21.03 -0.27
C LEU A 217 20.25 20.14 -1.52
N ARG A 218 19.18 19.90 -2.26
CA ARG A 218 19.21 19.11 -3.49
C ARG A 218 18.36 19.77 -4.56
N TYR A 219 18.89 19.86 -5.76
CA TYR A 219 18.12 20.18 -6.96
C TYR A 219 18.02 18.94 -7.84
N CYS A 220 16.89 18.77 -8.54
CA CYS A 220 16.68 17.66 -9.46
C CYS A 220 16.12 18.22 -10.76
N TYR A 221 16.96 18.28 -11.78
CA TYR A 221 16.56 18.55 -13.15
C TYR A 221 16.54 17.24 -13.95
N LYS A 222 15.52 17.06 -14.77
CA LYS A 222 15.42 15.92 -15.67
C LYS A 222 14.58 16.29 -16.89
N ASP A 223 15.15 16.05 -18.06
CA ASP A 223 14.46 16.08 -19.35
C ASP A 223 14.66 14.74 -20.09
N ASP A 224 14.32 14.70 -21.38
CA ASP A 224 14.45 13.50 -22.21
C ASP A 224 15.90 13.16 -22.55
N GLU A 225 16.83 14.12 -22.53
CA GLU A 225 18.22 13.93 -22.92
C GLU A 225 19.13 13.74 -21.71
N MET A 226 18.81 14.34 -20.56
CA MET A 226 19.69 14.38 -19.40
C MET A 226 18.95 14.49 -18.06
N SER A 227 19.67 14.12 -17.02
CA SER A 227 19.30 14.41 -15.63
C SER A 227 20.50 14.95 -14.88
N PHE A 228 20.28 15.99 -14.08
CA PHE A 228 21.29 16.62 -13.26
C PHE A 228 20.79 16.80 -11.83
N LEU A 229 21.53 16.27 -10.86
CA LEU A 229 21.16 16.20 -9.46
C LEU A 229 22.29 16.75 -8.57
N PRO A 230 22.48 18.09 -8.48
CA PRO A 230 23.44 18.66 -7.56
C PRO A 230 22.88 18.64 -6.13
N ILE A 231 23.78 18.44 -5.18
CA ILE A 231 23.52 18.29 -3.76
C ILE A 231 24.60 19.10 -3.00
N LEU A 232 24.19 19.82 -1.97
CA LEU A 232 25.08 20.52 -1.05
C LEU A 232 24.67 20.18 0.39
N SER A 233 25.61 19.66 1.17
CA SER A 233 25.45 19.45 2.61
C SER A 233 26.07 20.61 3.39
N LEU A 234 25.36 21.12 4.39
CA LEU A 234 25.77 22.16 5.33
C LEU A 234 25.69 21.59 6.76
N PRO A 235 26.59 21.96 7.68
CA PRO A 235 27.63 23.00 7.54
C PRO A 235 28.93 22.48 6.89
N SER A 236 29.02 21.20 6.55
CA SER A 236 30.23 20.60 5.96
C SER A 236 30.67 21.24 4.64
N ASN A 237 29.79 21.98 3.97
CA ASN A 237 30.00 22.59 2.66
C ASN A 237 30.49 21.57 1.63
N ALA A 238 29.98 20.34 1.69
CA ALA A 238 30.37 19.26 0.79
C ALA A 238 29.45 19.22 -0.44
N PRO A 239 29.89 19.70 -1.62
CA PRO A 239 29.12 19.57 -2.84
C PRO A 239 29.26 18.16 -3.41
N SER A 240 28.18 17.63 -3.96
CA SER A 240 28.18 16.42 -4.78
C SER A 240 27.16 16.56 -5.91
N PHE A 241 27.32 15.80 -6.98
CA PHE A 241 26.33 15.79 -8.05
C PHE A 241 26.28 14.43 -8.73
N ALA A 242 25.11 14.10 -9.27
CA ALA A 242 24.96 13.02 -10.23
C ALA A 242 24.49 13.59 -11.57
N PHE A 243 25.12 13.18 -12.66
CA PHE A 243 24.77 13.58 -14.02
C PHE A 243 24.62 12.35 -14.90
N LYS A 244 23.55 12.33 -15.70
CA LYS A 244 23.31 11.31 -16.71
C LYS A 244 22.87 11.99 -17.99
N ARG A 245 23.44 11.59 -19.13
CA ARG A 245 23.05 12.03 -20.48
C ARG A 245 22.79 10.80 -21.35
N ARG A 246 21.72 10.85 -22.14
CA ARG A 246 21.46 9.89 -23.21
C ARG A 246 22.36 10.26 -24.39
N PHE A 247 23.14 9.29 -24.85
CA PHE A 247 23.97 9.46 -26.04
C PHE A 247 23.21 8.99 -27.28
N GLY A 248 23.19 9.84 -28.30
CA GLY A 248 22.62 9.56 -29.61
C GLY A 248 23.69 9.32 -30.69
N PRO A 249 23.27 9.02 -31.93
CA PRO A 249 24.18 8.83 -33.05
C PRO A 249 25.09 10.05 -33.34
N SER A 250 24.66 11.25 -32.96
CA SER A 250 25.41 12.51 -33.09
C SER A 250 26.57 12.64 -32.10
N ASP A 251 26.55 11.90 -30.99
CA ASP A 251 27.59 11.99 -29.95
C ASP A 251 28.77 11.05 -30.20
N LYS A 252 28.74 10.30 -31.32
CA LYS A 252 29.84 9.43 -31.73
C LYS A 252 31.00 10.29 -32.22
N LEU A 253 32.19 10.08 -31.65
CA LEU A 253 33.45 10.57 -32.22
C LEU A 253 33.57 10.04 -33.65
N ARG A 254 33.58 10.94 -34.63
CA ARG A 254 33.92 10.60 -36.02
C ARG A 254 35.44 10.46 -36.06
N LEU A 255 35.91 9.22 -36.11
CA LEU A 255 37.28 8.87 -36.49
C LEU A 255 37.43 8.91 -38.01
#